data_AF-A0A955EJ78-F1
#
_entry.id   AF-A0A955EJ78-F1
#
_cell.length_a   1.000
_cell.length_b   1.000
_cell.length_c   1.000
_cell.angle_alpha   90.00
_cell.angle_beta   90.00
_cell.angle_gamma   90.00
#
_symmetry.space_group_name_H-M   'P 1'
#
loop_
_entity.id
_entity.type
_entity.pdbx_description
1 polymer ?
#
loop_
_entity_poly.entity_id
_entity_poly.type
_entity_poly.pdbx_seq_one_letter_code
_entity_poly.pdbx_strand_id
1 'polypeptide(L)'
;ARLYRWTDGLALIATIAPMLGLLGTVVGINKAFANLHDAANSGASGELASAISLALVTTIMGLVLAIPTTTAVTFFRNRIDSLASDISSIIDDLAVLIEEEPHVATTTRSAPPPGPRAAAPGGQR
;
A
#
# COMPACT_ATOMS: atom_id res chain seq x y z
N ALA A 1 8.15 7.79 5.77
CA ALA A 1 9.18 7.04 5.02
C ALA A 1 9.75 5.82 5.77
N ARG A 2 10.29 5.96 6.99
CA ARG A 2 10.95 4.84 7.70
C ARG A 2 10.00 3.68 8.05
N LEU A 3 8.78 3.99 8.48
CA LEU A 3 7.76 3.00 8.87
C LEU A 3 7.30 2.12 7.69
N TYR A 4 7.06 2.75 6.53
CA TYR A 4 6.73 2.06 5.28
C TYR A 4 7.81 1.05 4.84
N ARG A 5 9.09 1.43 4.95
CA ARG A 5 10.22 0.54 4.61
C ARG A 5 10.27 -0.74 5.45
N TRP A 6 9.86 -0.68 6.71
CA TRP A 6 9.86 -1.85 7.59
C TRP A 6 8.69 -2.78 7.28
N THR A 7 7.51 -2.23 6.98
CA THR A 7 6.35 -3.03 6.55
C THR A 7 6.57 -3.68 5.19
N ASP A 8 7.30 -3.03 4.28
CA ASP A 8 7.60 -3.60 2.96
C ASP A 8 8.55 -4.79 3.03
N GLY A 9 9.52 -4.78 3.95
CA GLY A 9 10.38 -5.94 4.20
C GLY A 9 9.60 -7.15 4.71
N LEU A 10 8.65 -6.93 5.62
CA LEU A 10 7.76 -7.98 6.12
C LEU A 10 6.81 -8.49 5.02
N ALA A 11 6.31 -7.59 4.17
CA ALA A 11 5.45 -7.95 3.03
C ALA A 11 6.18 -8.86 2.04
N LEU A 12 7.46 -8.60 1.79
CA LEU A 12 8.29 -9.42 0.93
C LEU A 12 8.56 -10.80 1.53
N ILE A 13 8.79 -10.88 2.85
CA ILE A 13 8.93 -12.18 3.53
C ILE A 13 7.63 -12.99 3.43
N ALA A 14 6.47 -12.34 3.59
CA ALA A 14 5.17 -12.98 3.49
C ALA A 14 4.92 -13.61 2.10
N THR A 15 5.39 -12.97 1.03
CA THR A 15 5.24 -13.47 -0.34
C THR A 15 6.29 -14.53 -0.72
N ILE A 16 7.51 -14.45 -0.19
CA ILE A 16 8.57 -15.42 -0.47
C ILE A 16 8.42 -16.70 0.34
N ALA A 17 7.86 -16.65 1.57
CA ALA A 17 7.72 -17.83 2.42
C ALA A 17 6.96 -19.02 1.77
N PRO A 18 5.81 -18.83 1.10
CA PRO A 18 5.16 -19.91 0.34
C PRO A 18 6.01 -20.44 -0.80
N MET A 19 6.71 -19.55 -1.51
CA MET A 19 7.58 -19.93 -2.64
C MET A 19 8.75 -20.79 -2.17
N LEU A 20 9.30 -20.53 -0.98
CA LEU A 20 10.32 -21.38 -0.36
C LEU A 20 9.77 -22.76 0.03
N GLY A 21 8.54 -22.84 0.54
CA GLY A 21 7.87 -24.11 0.83
C GLY A 21 7.69 -24.96 -0.42
N LEU A 22 7.31 -24.34 -1.53
CA LEU A 22 7.19 -24.97 -2.84
C LEU A 22 8.56 -25.39 -3.40
N LEU A 23 9.60 -24.57 -3.27
CA LEU A 23 10.96 -24.94 -3.64
C LEU A 23 11.42 -26.22 -2.92
N GLY A 24 11.08 -26.34 -1.63
CA GLY A 24 11.35 -27.54 -0.84
C GLY A 24 10.72 -28.81 -1.43
N THR A 25 9.53 -28.71 -2.03
CA THR A 25 8.87 -29.87 -2.65
C THR A 25 9.60 -30.34 -3.90
N VAL A 26 10.02 -29.38 -4.74
CA VAL A 26 10.76 -29.67 -5.97
C VAL A 26 12.11 -30.31 -5.64
N VAL A 27 12.83 -29.78 -4.64
CA VAL A 27 14.11 -30.35 -4.20
C VAL A 27 13.92 -31.76 -3.60
N GLY A 28 12.87 -31.98 -2.80
CA GLY A 28 12.57 -33.28 -2.20
C GLY A 28 12.24 -34.35 -3.24
N ILE A 29 11.38 -34.02 -4.20
CA ILE A 29 11.02 -34.92 -5.31
C ILE A 29 12.23 -35.18 -6.22
N ASN A 30 13.05 -34.16 -6.51
CA ASN A 30 14.26 -34.33 -7.31
C ASN A 30 15.25 -35.31 -6.66
N LYS A 31 15.45 -35.23 -5.34
CA LYS A 31 16.26 -36.20 -4.60
C LYS A 31 15.67 -37.61 -4.62
N ALA A 32 14.34 -37.73 -4.55
CA ALA A 32 13.65 -39.00 -4.65
C ALA A 32 13.93 -39.70 -5.99
N PHE A 33 13.88 -38.94 -7.09
CA PHE A 33 14.17 -39.46 -8.41
C PHE A 33 15.65 -39.79 -8.62
N ALA A 34 16.57 -39.02 -8.02
CA ALA A 34 17.99 -39.35 -8.04
C ALA A 34 18.26 -40.70 -7.34
N ASN A 35 17.70 -40.91 -6.15
CA ASN A 35 17.84 -42.15 -5.41
C ASN A 35 17.17 -43.34 -6.12
N LEU A 36 16.03 -43.11 -6.78
CA LEU A 36 15.35 -44.13 -7.59
C LEU A 36 16.19 -44.56 -8.80
N HIS A 37 16.96 -43.65 -9.41
CA HIS A 37 17.87 -43.98 -10.51
C HIS A 37 19.01 -44.87 -10.01
N ASP A 38 19.58 -44.55 -8.85
CA ASP A 38 20.72 -45.29 -8.29
C ASP A 38 20.31 -46.64 -7.69
N ALA A 39 19.07 -46.76 -7.17
CA ALA A 39 18.54 -47.97 -6.57
C ALA A 39 17.90 -48.90 -7.61
N ALA A 40 18.73 -49.76 -8.21
CA ALA A 40 18.32 -50.62 -9.32
C ALA A 40 17.21 -51.66 -9.00
N ASN A 41 16.92 -52.02 -7.75
CA ASN A 41 15.85 -52.98 -7.43
C ASN A 41 15.38 -52.92 -5.96
N SER A 42 14.05 -53.01 -5.79
CA SER A 42 13.33 -53.47 -4.58
C SER A 42 13.16 -52.55 -3.34
N GLY A 43 13.88 -51.43 -3.21
CA GLY A 43 13.71 -50.49 -2.07
C GLY A 43 13.05 -49.14 -2.40
N ALA A 44 12.97 -48.80 -3.68
CA ALA A 44 12.78 -47.42 -4.10
C ALA A 44 11.36 -46.85 -3.89
N SER A 45 10.34 -47.70 -3.74
CA SER A 45 8.97 -47.25 -3.48
C SER A 45 8.81 -46.62 -2.09
N GLY A 46 9.51 -47.15 -1.08
CA GLY A 46 9.46 -46.61 0.28
C GLY A 46 10.16 -45.25 0.40
N GLU A 47 11.32 -45.11 -0.23
CA GLU A 47 12.07 -43.85 -0.27
C GLU A 47 11.33 -42.76 -1.04
N LEU A 48 10.68 -43.11 -2.16
CA LEU A 48 9.85 -42.17 -2.90
C LEU A 48 8.68 -41.66 -2.05
N ALA A 49 7.96 -42.56 -1.36
CA ALA A 49 6.87 -42.17 -0.48
C ALA A 49 7.34 -41.27 0.68
N SER A 50 8.50 -41.57 1.26
CA SER A 50 9.12 -40.74 2.30
C SER A 50 9.47 -39.34 1.79
N ALA A 51 10.08 -39.23 0.61
CA ALA A 51 10.46 -37.94 0.02
C ALA A 51 9.25 -37.07 -0.33
N ILE A 52 8.15 -37.67 -0.81
CA ILE A 52 6.89 -36.97 -1.06
C ILE A 52 6.27 -36.50 0.27
N SER A 53 6.30 -37.33 1.32
CA SER A 53 5.82 -36.94 2.64
C SER A 53 6.59 -35.73 3.17
N LEU A 54 7.92 -35.74 3.07
CA LEU A 54 8.76 -34.61 3.47
C LEU A 54 8.43 -33.33 2.68
N ALA A 55 8.25 -33.45 1.36
CA ALA A 55 7.83 -32.33 0.50
C ALA A 55 6.48 -31.72 0.93
N LEU A 56 5.51 -32.54 1.32
CA LEU A 56 4.23 -32.04 1.83
C LEU A 56 4.41 -31.29 3.15
N VAL A 57 5.25 -31.79 4.06
CA VAL A 57 5.55 -31.11 5.33
C VAL A 57 6.23 -29.76 5.11
N THR A 58 7.16 -29.64 4.15
CA THR A 58 7.80 -28.34 3.85
C THR A 58 6.80 -27.32 3.29
N THR A 59 5.80 -27.77 2.53
CA THR A 59 4.72 -26.91 2.04
C THR A 59 3.86 -26.40 3.19
N ILE A 60 3.48 -27.30 4.10
CA ILE A 60 2.71 -26.95 5.29
C ILE A 60 3.47 -25.92 6.13
N MET A 61 4.78 -26.11 6.36
CA MET A 61 5.60 -25.13 7.08
C MET A 61 5.65 -23.77 6.38
N GLY A 62 5.79 -23.74 5.05
CA GLY A 62 5.78 -22.49 4.28
C GLY A 62 4.46 -21.72 4.43
N LEU A 63 3.33 -22.43 4.42
CA LEU A 63 2.00 -21.84 4.61
C LEU A 63 1.78 -21.37 6.06
N VAL A 64 2.22 -22.16 7.04
CA VAL A 64 2.13 -21.81 8.47
C VAL A 64 2.92 -20.54 8.78
N LEU A 65 4.02 -20.26 8.08
CA LEU A 65 4.76 -19.01 8.21
C LEU A 65 4.12 -17.86 7.41
N ALA A 66 3.61 -18.13 6.21
CA ALA A 66 3.07 -17.11 5.32
C ALA A 66 1.78 -16.45 5.85
N ILE A 67 0.85 -17.24 6.39
CA ILE A 67 -0.44 -16.75 6.90
C ILE A 67 -0.24 -15.68 8.00
N PRO A 68 0.43 -15.97 9.13
CA PRO A 68 0.60 -14.99 10.20
C PRO A 68 1.43 -13.78 9.77
N THR A 69 2.45 -13.98 8.91
CA THR A 69 3.27 -12.88 8.40
C THR A 69 2.44 -11.93 7.54
N THR A 70 1.60 -12.46 6.65
CA THR A 70 0.70 -11.65 5.81
C THR A 70 -0.31 -10.89 6.68
N THR A 71 -0.90 -11.55 7.68
CA THR A 71 -1.83 -10.88 8.62
C THR A 71 -1.16 -9.73 9.36
N ALA A 72 0.05 -9.94 9.88
CA ALA A 72 0.80 -8.90 10.58
C ALA A 72 1.10 -7.70 9.66
N VAL A 73 1.56 -7.94 8.43
CA VAL A 73 1.85 -6.89 7.44
C VAL A 73 0.62 -6.03 7.17
N THR A 74 -0.53 -6.66 6.91
CA THR A 74 -1.78 -5.94 6.65
C THR A 74 -2.22 -5.12 7.85
N PHE A 75 -2.08 -5.66 9.08
CA PHE A 75 -2.39 -4.92 10.30
C PHE A 75 -1.52 -3.68 10.48
N PHE A 76 -0.20 -3.82 10.31
CA PHE A 76 0.72 -2.68 10.42
C PHE A 76 0.50 -1.66 9.31
N ARG A 77 0.26 -2.08 8.07
CA ARG A 77 -0.04 -1.17 6.95
C ARG A 77 -1.31 -0.36 7.19
N ASN A 78 -2.40 -1.01 7.60
CA ASN A 78 -3.65 -0.33 7.93
C ASN A 78 -3.47 0.72 9.03
N ARG A 79 -2.62 0.42 10.05
CA ARG A 79 -2.33 1.38 11.12
C ARG A 79 -1.53 2.58 10.63
N ILE A 80 -0.57 2.37 9.73
CA ILE A 80 0.23 3.44 9.12
C ILE A 80 -0.65 4.31 8.23
N ASP A 81 -1.53 3.70 7.43
CA ASP A 81 -2.41 4.42 6.52
C ASP A 81 -3.45 5.25 7.28
N SER A 82 -4.00 4.73 8.39
CA SER A 82 -4.87 5.52 9.28
C SER A 82 -4.14 6.77 9.80
N LEU A 83 -2.91 6.63 10.29
CA LEU A 83 -2.12 7.77 10.78
C LEU A 83 -1.78 8.76 9.66
N ALA A 84 -1.49 8.26 8.46
CA ALA A 84 -1.23 9.11 7.29
C ALA A 84 -2.50 9.88 6.88
N SER A 85 -3.67 9.22 6.91
CA SER A 85 -4.96 9.84 6.62
C SER A 85 -5.32 10.91 7.63
N ASP A 86 -5.07 10.68 8.93
CA ASP A 86 -5.31 11.67 9.98
C ASP A 86 -4.45 12.93 9.75
N ILE A 87 -3.19 12.75 9.37
CA ILE A 87 -2.28 13.86 9.05
C ILE A 87 -2.77 14.61 7.81
N SER A 88 -3.19 13.91 6.76
CA SER A 88 -3.73 14.54 5.55
C SER A 88 -4.99 15.37 5.85
N SER A 89 -5.90 14.86 6.68
CA SER A 89 -7.10 15.60 7.09
C SER A 89 -6.76 16.90 7.82
N ILE A 90 -5.77 16.87 8.72
CA ILE A 90 -5.32 18.09 9.44
C ILE A 90 -4.69 19.09 8.47
N ILE A 91 -3.95 18.62 7.48
CA ILE A 91 -3.33 19.49 6.45
C ILE A 91 -4.42 20.15 5.60
N ASP A 92 -5.44 19.39 5.19
CA ASP A 92 -6.56 19.92 4.40
C ASP A 92 -7.35 20.97 5.20
N ASP A 93 -7.63 20.71 6.49
CA ASP A 93 -8.30 21.67 7.37
C ASP A 93 -7.47 22.96 7.57
N LEU A 94 -6.14 22.84 7.75
CA LEU A 94 -5.25 24.00 7.82
C LEU A 94 -5.17 24.75 6.50
N ALA A 95 -5.21 24.06 5.36
CA ALA A 95 -5.21 24.70 4.05
C ALA A 95 -6.47 25.56 3.87
N VAL A 96 -7.64 25.06 4.27
CA VAL A 96 -8.90 25.84 4.25
C VAL A 96 -8.81 27.10 5.11
N LEU A 97 -8.23 27.00 6.31
CA LEU A 97 -8.08 28.15 7.22
C LEU A 97 -7.09 29.20 6.71
N ILE A 98 -6.06 28.79 5.96
CA ILE A 98 -5.14 29.72 5.30
C ILE A 98 -5.83 30.38 4.09
N GLU A 99 -6.69 29.66 3.40
CA GLU A 99 -7.44 30.15 2.23
C GLU A 99 -8.57 31.12 2.61
N GLU A 100 -9.00 31.15 3.89
CA GLU A 100 -9.95 32.14 4.43
C GLU A 100 -9.32 33.52 4.74
N GLU A 101 -7.98 33.67 4.75
CA GLU A 101 -7.32 34.98 4.82
C GLU A 101 -6.69 35.43 3.49
N PRO A 102 -7.51 35.89 2.52
CA PRO A 102 -7.09 36.90 1.56
C PRO A 102 -7.94 38.16 1.74
N HIS A 103 -7.28 39.19 2.28
CA HIS A 103 -7.58 40.61 2.11
C HIS A 103 -8.84 41.20 2.77
N VAL A 104 -8.57 41.75 3.96
CA VAL A 104 -8.91 43.13 4.37
C VAL A 104 -9.40 44.01 3.20
N ALA A 105 -10.68 44.36 3.31
CA ALA A 105 -11.40 45.45 2.68
C ALA A 105 -10.53 46.60 2.13
N THR A 106 -10.49 46.74 0.79
CA THR A 106 -10.37 48.06 0.16
C THR A 106 -11.77 48.65 0.06
N THR A 107 -12.28 49.18 1.18
CA THR A 107 -13.34 50.18 1.19
C THR A 107 -12.70 51.53 1.50
N THR A 108 -12.12 52.17 0.49
CA THR A 108 -11.93 53.62 0.51
C THR A 108 -13.14 54.26 -0.14
N ARG A 109 -13.82 55.04 0.70
CA ARG A 109 -15.05 55.80 0.49
C ARG A 109 -14.96 56.78 -0.70
N SER A 110 -16.11 56.93 -1.38
CA SER A 110 -16.64 58.17 -2.03
C SER A 110 -16.23 58.53 -3.47
N ALA A 111 -17.19 58.39 -4.41
CA ALA A 111 -17.82 59.55 -5.08
C ALA A 111 -19.17 59.16 -5.76
N PRO A 112 -20.18 60.04 -5.82
CA PRO A 112 -21.52 59.75 -6.37
C PRO A 112 -21.53 59.70 -7.91
N PRO A 113 -22.60 59.18 -8.56
CA PRO A 113 -22.69 59.16 -10.02
C PRO A 113 -22.71 60.58 -10.59
N PRO A 114 -22.03 60.86 -11.73
CA PRO A 114 -22.21 62.12 -12.42
C PRO A 114 -23.65 62.20 -12.94
N GLY A 115 -24.42 63.14 -12.40
CA GLY A 115 -25.79 63.41 -12.83
C GLY A 115 -25.88 63.85 -14.31
N PRO A 116 -27.09 63.84 -14.90
CA PRO A 116 -27.29 64.19 -16.30
C PRO A 116 -26.92 65.65 -16.53
N ARG A 117 -25.89 65.89 -17.35
CA ARG A 117 -25.57 67.23 -17.85
C ARG A 117 -26.69 67.68 -18.78
N ALA A 118 -27.39 68.73 -18.35
CA ALA A 118 -28.35 69.48 -19.14
C ALA A 118 -27.71 69.94 -20.48
N ALA A 119 -28.27 69.47 -21.58
CA ALA A 119 -28.16 70.14 -22.87
C ALA A 119 -29.29 71.18 -22.93
N ALA A 120 -28.91 72.45 -22.94
CA ALA A 120 -29.80 73.58 -23.15
C ALA A 120 -30.54 73.50 -24.50
N PRO A 121 -31.74 74.09 -24.58
CA PRO A 121 -31.95 75.03 -25.67
C PRO A 121 -32.67 76.32 -25.23
N GLY A 122 -32.25 77.44 -25.84
CA GLY A 122 -33.00 78.71 -25.89
C GLY A 122 -32.79 79.60 -24.66
N GLY A 123 -32.34 80.84 -24.75
CA GLY A 123 -32.55 81.81 -25.82
C GLY A 123 -33.69 82.74 -25.45
N GLN A 124 -33.34 83.85 -24.80
CA GLN A 124 -33.99 85.16 -24.81
C GLN A 124 -35.53 85.21 -24.79
N ARG A 125 -36.07 85.77 -23.70
CA ARG A 125 -36.94 86.96 -23.71
C ARG A 125 -37.20 87.46 -22.30
#